data_AF-A0A5J4VI54-F1
#
_entry.id   AF-A0A5J4VI54-F1
#
_cell.length_a   1.000
_cell.length_b   1.000
_cell.length_c   1.000
_cell.angle_alpha   90.00
_cell.angle_beta   90.00
_cell.angle_gamma   90.00
#
_symmetry.space_group_name_H-M   'P 1'
#
loop_
_entity.id
_entity.type
_entity.pdbx_description
1 polymer ?
#
loop_
_entity_poly.entity_id
_entity_poly.type
_entity_poly.pdbx_seq_one_letter_code
_entity_poly.pdbx_strand_id
1 'polypeptide(L)'
;MEDQNNINLNSSTEQQVSITENPTSIQQGPNLSENSSTTGQTLNIFNNSAATDQATSIFGNSTATEQATSIFGNSTATEQATSIFGNSTTTQQGASIFGNSTTTGQTTSIFENSTTTGQTTSIFGNSTTTQQGASIFGNSSTTKQTANIFGNQIFQKEEDDEDDDEEDEDQDDEEEEDNDEEDDEDYLDVLRENHEDDHDDISAIQYEVNIRSET
;
A
#
# COMPACT_ATOMS: atom_id res chain seq x y z
N MET A 1 23.62 -28.97 -54.62
CA MET A 1 23.31 -27.76 -53.84
C MET A 1 22.18 -28.18 -52.93
N GLU A 2 22.53 -28.50 -51.70
CA GLU A 2 21.55 -28.71 -50.63
C GLU A 2 20.92 -27.36 -50.31
N ASP A 3 19.60 -27.29 -50.35
CA ASP A 3 18.86 -26.42 -49.44
C ASP A 3 17.72 -27.28 -48.89
N GLN A 4 17.95 -27.76 -47.67
CA GLN A 4 17.00 -28.54 -46.89
C GLN A 4 15.94 -27.61 -46.29
N ASN A 5 14.69 -28.13 -46.24
CA ASN A 5 13.83 -28.16 -45.05
C ASN A 5 13.41 -26.83 -44.39
N ASN A 6 12.18 -26.64 -43.90
CA ASN A 6 10.99 -27.47 -43.83
C ASN A 6 9.85 -26.53 -43.38
N ILE A 7 8.64 -26.84 -43.81
CA ILE A 7 7.37 -26.23 -43.41
C ILE A 7 7.12 -26.51 -41.91
N ASN A 8 6.58 -25.56 -41.13
CA ASN A 8 5.36 -25.83 -40.34
C ASN A 8 4.73 -24.58 -39.71
N LEU A 9 3.43 -24.42 -39.94
CA LEU A 9 2.52 -23.58 -39.17
C LEU A 9 2.38 -24.20 -37.78
N ASN A 10 2.60 -23.44 -36.70
CA ASN A 10 2.04 -23.82 -35.40
C ASN A 10 1.39 -22.61 -34.74
N SER A 11 0.06 -22.57 -34.86
CA SER A 11 -0.82 -21.86 -33.95
C SER A 11 -0.82 -22.61 -32.62
N SER A 12 0.01 -22.18 -31.67
CA SER A 12 -0.02 -22.72 -30.30
C SER A 12 0.52 -21.66 -29.34
N THR A 13 -0.23 -21.38 -28.28
CA THR A 13 0.15 -20.56 -27.12
C THR A 13 1.26 -21.27 -26.31
N GLU A 14 2.40 -21.50 -26.93
CA GLU A 14 3.54 -22.18 -26.32
C GLU A 14 4.52 -21.16 -25.78
N GLN A 15 4.70 -21.20 -24.46
CA GLN A 15 5.68 -20.44 -23.68
C GLN A 15 7.07 -20.54 -24.34
N GLN A 16 7.54 -19.46 -24.95
CA GLN A 16 8.90 -19.40 -25.51
C GLN A 16 9.85 -18.76 -24.50
N VAL A 17 10.85 -19.53 -24.09
CA VAL A 17 12.02 -19.05 -23.34
C VAL A 17 12.91 -18.28 -24.31
N SER A 18 12.93 -16.95 -24.23
CA SER A 18 13.81 -16.11 -25.05
C SER A 18 15.20 -15.99 -24.40
N ILE A 19 16.24 -16.35 -25.15
CA ILE A 19 17.67 -16.32 -24.76
C ILE A 19 18.47 -15.43 -25.72
N THR A 20 17.96 -14.24 -26.05
CA THR A 20 18.68 -13.31 -26.95
C THR A 20 18.40 -11.86 -26.59
N GLU A 21 19.40 -11.02 -26.86
CA GLU A 21 19.62 -9.66 -26.34
C GLU A 21 18.39 -8.75 -26.32
N ASN A 22 18.09 -8.23 -25.13
CA ASN A 22 17.17 -7.13 -24.83
C ASN A 22 15.85 -7.13 -25.64
N PRO A 23 14.97 -8.14 -25.45
CA PRO A 23 13.68 -8.12 -26.11
C PRO A 23 12.78 -7.09 -25.42
N THR A 24 12.56 -5.95 -26.08
CA THR A 24 11.31 -5.17 -25.92
C THR A 24 10.19 -6.00 -26.55
N SER A 25 9.83 -7.10 -25.91
CA SER A 25 8.87 -8.08 -26.41
C SER A 25 7.67 -8.14 -25.49
N ILE A 26 6.50 -8.19 -26.12
CA ILE A 26 5.17 -8.33 -25.50
C ILE A 26 4.96 -9.76 -24.97
N GLN A 27 6.04 -10.49 -24.65
CA GLN A 27 6.02 -11.95 -24.49
C GLN A 27 6.01 -12.40 -23.03
N GLN A 28 5.03 -13.28 -22.77
CA GLN A 28 4.87 -14.07 -21.55
C GLN A 28 5.81 -15.27 -21.59
N GLY A 29 6.97 -15.19 -20.94
CA GLY A 29 7.89 -16.33 -20.79
C GLY A 29 9.03 -16.03 -19.82
N PRO A 30 9.58 -17.05 -19.11
CA PRO A 30 10.68 -16.84 -18.19
C PRO A 30 11.97 -16.46 -18.95
N ASN A 31 12.56 -15.30 -18.65
CA ASN A 31 13.89 -14.92 -19.12
C ASN A 31 14.96 -15.44 -18.14
N LEU A 32 15.98 -16.09 -18.68
CA LEU A 32 17.02 -16.76 -17.89
C LEU A 32 18.32 -15.96 -17.80
N SER A 33 18.59 -15.04 -18.73
CA SER A 33 19.93 -14.45 -18.91
C SER A 33 20.01 -12.95 -18.73
N GLU A 34 18.90 -12.20 -18.81
CA GLU A 34 18.95 -10.73 -18.78
C GLU A 34 17.84 -10.09 -17.92
N ASN A 35 18.03 -8.80 -17.58
CA ASN A 35 16.93 -7.96 -17.11
C ASN A 35 15.90 -7.79 -18.23
N SER A 36 14.62 -7.82 -17.88
CA SER A 36 13.51 -7.65 -18.83
C SER A 36 12.63 -6.50 -18.38
N SER A 37 12.24 -5.64 -19.34
CA SER A 37 11.29 -4.55 -19.13
C SER A 37 10.15 -4.66 -20.16
N THR A 38 8.91 -4.85 -19.72
CA THR A 38 7.74 -5.00 -20.61
C THR A 38 6.56 -4.14 -20.17
N THR A 39 5.63 -3.86 -21.08
CA THR A 39 4.35 -3.20 -20.75
C THR A 39 3.27 -4.20 -20.34
N GLY A 40 3.64 -5.43 -19.98
CA GLY A 40 2.68 -6.48 -19.67
C GLY A 40 3.20 -7.27 -18.50
N GLN A 41 3.41 -8.57 -18.73
CA GLN A 41 3.96 -9.45 -17.71
C GLN A 41 5.41 -9.82 -18.05
N THR A 42 6.24 -9.98 -17.04
CA THR A 42 7.59 -10.53 -17.19
C THR A 42 7.95 -11.39 -15.98
N LEU A 43 8.72 -12.45 -16.25
CA LEU A 43 9.20 -13.40 -15.26
C LEU A 43 10.69 -13.63 -15.52
N ASN A 44 11.53 -13.37 -14.53
CA ASN A 44 12.97 -13.61 -14.62
C ASN A 44 13.42 -14.59 -13.53
N ILE A 45 14.30 -15.53 -13.90
CA ILE A 45 14.79 -16.50 -12.90
C ILE A 45 16.00 -15.94 -12.16
N PHE A 46 16.97 -15.34 -12.85
CA PHE A 46 18.25 -14.91 -12.24
C PHE A 46 18.54 -13.41 -12.33
N ASN A 47 17.56 -12.61 -12.75
CA ASN A 47 17.74 -11.19 -13.03
C ASN A 47 16.57 -10.36 -12.51
N ASN A 48 16.72 -9.04 -12.52
CA ASN A 48 15.64 -8.13 -12.14
C ASN A 48 14.56 -8.12 -13.22
N SER A 49 13.30 -8.08 -12.79
CA SER A 49 12.13 -8.02 -13.65
C SER A 49 11.47 -6.65 -13.49
N ALA A 50 11.14 -5.99 -14.60
CA ALA A 50 10.43 -4.72 -14.61
C ALA A 50 9.22 -4.80 -15.55
N ALA A 51 8.04 -4.37 -15.10
CA ALA A 51 6.85 -4.35 -15.94
C ALA A 51 5.93 -3.18 -15.61
N THR A 52 4.93 -2.89 -16.45
CA THR A 52 3.79 -2.08 -16.01
C THR A 52 2.82 -2.93 -15.19
N ASP A 53 2.41 -4.07 -15.72
CA ASP A 53 1.34 -4.87 -15.11
C ASP A 53 1.93 -5.80 -14.06
N GLN A 54 2.70 -6.82 -14.47
CA GLN A 54 3.21 -7.82 -13.54
C GLN A 54 4.69 -8.14 -13.76
N ALA A 55 5.48 -8.00 -12.70
CA ALA A 55 6.88 -8.39 -12.71
C ALA A 55 7.13 -9.49 -11.67
N THR A 56 7.82 -10.55 -12.06
CA THR A 56 8.22 -11.62 -11.16
C THR A 56 9.71 -11.92 -11.30
N SER A 57 10.42 -12.02 -10.18
CA SER A 57 11.79 -12.50 -10.16
C SER A 57 12.00 -13.61 -9.13
N ILE A 58 12.75 -14.66 -9.48
CA ILE A 58 13.13 -15.70 -8.52
C ILE A 58 14.37 -15.28 -7.74
N PHE A 59 15.45 -14.91 -8.42
CA PHE A 59 16.71 -14.42 -7.84
C PHE A 59 17.04 -13.04 -8.41
N GLY A 60 16.36 -12.01 -7.91
CA GLY A 60 16.48 -10.65 -8.38
C GLY A 60 15.36 -9.77 -7.86
N ASN A 61 15.49 -8.47 -8.11
CA ASN A 61 14.44 -7.52 -7.74
C ASN A 61 13.29 -7.54 -8.75
N SER A 62 12.10 -7.23 -8.27
CA SER A 62 10.92 -7.08 -9.11
C SER A 62 10.33 -5.68 -8.96
N THR A 63 10.01 -5.04 -10.08
CA THR A 63 9.39 -3.71 -10.10
C THR A 63 8.22 -3.69 -11.06
N ALA A 64 7.03 -3.31 -10.59
CA ALA A 64 5.85 -3.16 -11.42
C ALA A 64 5.03 -1.92 -11.06
N THR A 65 4.07 -1.53 -11.88
CA THR A 65 3.04 -0.59 -11.45
C THR A 65 1.96 -1.34 -10.67
N GLU A 66 1.38 -2.42 -11.24
CA GLU A 66 0.33 -3.17 -10.55
C GLU A 66 0.93 -4.17 -9.56
N GLN A 67 1.64 -5.21 -10.02
CA GLN A 67 2.04 -6.32 -9.16
C GLN A 67 3.51 -6.72 -9.32
N ALA A 68 4.27 -6.68 -8.23
CA ALA A 68 5.64 -7.15 -8.19
C ALA A 68 5.80 -8.31 -7.20
N THR A 69 6.46 -9.38 -7.64
CA THR A 69 6.81 -10.52 -6.79
C THR A 69 8.31 -10.84 -6.89
N SER A 70 8.97 -11.03 -5.75
CA SER A 70 10.33 -11.58 -5.69
C SER A 70 10.45 -12.71 -4.66
N ILE A 71 11.13 -13.80 -5.02
CA ILE A 71 11.45 -14.86 -4.04
C ILE A 71 12.71 -14.48 -3.25
N PHE A 72 13.82 -14.21 -3.94
CA PHE A 72 15.09 -13.78 -3.34
C PHE A 72 15.49 -12.42 -3.90
N GLY A 73 14.97 -11.37 -3.30
CA GLY A 73 15.17 -9.99 -3.74
C GLY A 73 14.06 -9.07 -3.27
N ASN A 74 14.19 -7.79 -3.60
CA ASN A 74 13.20 -6.79 -3.23
C ASN A 74 12.06 -6.78 -4.24
N SER A 75 10.87 -6.45 -3.76
CA SER A 75 9.69 -6.23 -4.58
C SER A 75 9.18 -4.80 -4.40
N THR A 76 8.86 -4.13 -5.50
CA THR A 76 8.35 -2.75 -5.49
C THR A 76 7.21 -2.61 -6.47
N ALA A 77 6.03 -2.20 -6.00
CA ALA A 77 4.91 -1.91 -6.86
C ALA A 77 4.00 -0.82 -6.29
N THR A 78 3.23 -0.14 -7.14
CA THR A 78 2.21 0.78 -6.65
C THR A 78 1.09 0.02 -5.95
N GLU A 79 0.51 -1.01 -6.58
CA GLU A 79 -0.64 -1.70 -5.98
C GLU A 79 -0.24 -2.85 -5.04
N GLN A 80 0.54 -3.82 -5.51
CA GLN A 80 0.83 -5.03 -4.74
C GLN A 80 2.29 -5.45 -4.84
N ALA A 81 2.98 -5.48 -3.70
CA ALA A 81 4.37 -5.95 -3.64
C ALA A 81 4.49 -7.14 -2.68
N THR A 82 5.02 -8.26 -3.19
CA THR A 82 5.31 -9.46 -2.39
C THR A 82 6.79 -9.83 -2.44
N SER A 83 7.42 -10.04 -1.28
CA SER A 83 8.76 -10.64 -1.19
C SER A 83 8.79 -11.82 -0.22
N ILE A 84 9.52 -12.90 -0.55
CA ILE A 84 9.73 -14.00 0.41
C ILE A 84 10.99 -13.74 1.23
N PHE A 85 12.12 -13.46 0.58
CA PHE A 85 13.41 -13.14 1.18
C PHE A 85 13.92 -11.80 0.62
N GLY A 86 13.51 -10.71 1.24
CA GLY A 86 13.85 -9.35 0.80
C GLY A 86 12.82 -8.34 1.27
N ASN A 87 12.94 -7.10 0.81
CA ASN A 87 12.00 -6.05 1.23
C ASN A 87 10.81 -5.95 0.25
N SER A 88 9.65 -5.59 0.78
CA SER A 88 8.46 -5.24 -0.01
C SER A 88 8.10 -3.77 0.18
N THR A 89 7.99 -3.01 -0.91
CA THR A 89 7.63 -1.59 -0.90
C THR A 89 6.43 -1.33 -1.79
N THR A 90 5.36 -0.73 -1.24
CA THR A 90 4.14 -0.45 -2.00
C THR A 90 3.28 0.67 -1.43
N THR A 91 2.36 1.22 -2.22
CA THR A 91 1.40 2.21 -1.70
C THR A 91 0.12 1.56 -1.20
N GLN A 92 -0.30 0.39 -1.71
CA GLN A 92 -1.56 -0.23 -1.31
C GLN A 92 -1.40 -1.50 -0.48
N GLN A 93 -0.86 -2.60 -1.03
CA GLN A 93 -0.85 -3.90 -0.33
C GLN A 93 0.53 -4.57 -0.37
N GLY A 94 1.16 -4.66 0.80
CA GLY A 94 2.46 -5.28 0.99
C GLY A 94 2.36 -6.64 1.67
N ALA A 95 3.09 -7.62 1.16
CA ALA A 95 3.29 -8.89 1.82
C ALA A 95 4.78 -9.23 1.89
N SER A 96 5.26 -9.66 3.05
CA SER A 96 6.62 -10.21 3.14
C SER A 96 6.78 -11.28 4.22
N ILE A 97 7.63 -12.28 3.97
CA ILE A 97 7.83 -13.41 4.89
C ILE A 97 9.08 -13.22 5.74
N PHE A 98 10.24 -13.02 5.11
CA PHE A 98 11.54 -12.81 5.74
C PHE A 98 12.23 -11.55 5.19
N GLY A 99 11.89 -10.40 5.76
CA GLY A 99 12.46 -9.12 5.38
C GLY A 99 11.81 -7.94 6.10
N ASN A 100 11.69 -6.81 5.40
CA ASN A 100 10.95 -5.65 5.89
C ASN A 100 9.89 -5.25 4.88
N SER A 101 8.82 -4.63 5.34
CA SER A 101 7.81 -4.06 4.47
C SER A 101 7.56 -2.59 4.80
N THR A 102 7.52 -1.77 3.75
CA THR A 102 7.18 -0.34 3.80
C THR A 102 5.93 -0.10 2.95
N THR A 103 4.82 0.25 3.59
CA THR A 103 3.53 0.37 2.92
C THR A 103 2.74 1.59 3.37
N THR A 104 1.96 2.21 2.48
CA THR A 104 1.00 3.27 2.89
C THR A 104 -0.40 2.70 3.17
N GLY A 105 -0.81 1.60 2.55
CA GLY A 105 -2.08 0.93 2.84
C GLY A 105 -1.98 -0.16 3.91
N GLN A 106 -1.97 -1.42 3.46
CA GLN A 106 -2.06 -2.60 4.30
C GLN A 106 -0.82 -3.48 4.15
N THR A 107 -0.31 -3.99 5.26
CA THR A 107 0.83 -4.90 5.28
C THR A 107 0.50 -6.18 6.01
N THR A 108 0.84 -7.32 5.41
CA THR A 108 0.86 -8.63 6.08
C THR A 108 2.28 -9.20 6.12
N SER A 109 2.77 -9.54 7.31
CA SER A 109 4.12 -10.08 7.48
C SER A 109 4.18 -11.32 8.39
N ILE A 110 5.19 -12.17 8.20
CA ILE A 110 5.40 -13.36 9.05
C ILE A 110 6.56 -13.20 10.02
N PHE A 111 7.77 -12.82 9.60
CA PHE A 111 8.97 -12.70 10.46
C PHE A 111 9.73 -11.39 10.25
N GLU A 112 9.18 -10.25 10.67
CA GLU A 112 9.64 -8.96 10.14
C GLU A 112 9.57 -7.77 11.08
N ASN A 113 10.25 -6.69 10.68
CA ASN A 113 9.94 -5.34 11.12
C ASN A 113 9.18 -4.60 9.99
N SER A 114 8.00 -4.07 10.29
CA SER A 114 7.20 -3.31 9.31
C SER A 114 7.04 -1.86 9.73
N THR A 115 7.13 -0.96 8.75
CA THR A 115 6.74 0.45 8.88
C THR A 115 5.60 0.72 7.92
N THR A 116 4.40 1.01 8.45
CA THR A 116 3.22 1.18 7.60
C THR A 116 2.42 2.41 7.98
N THR A 117 2.14 3.30 7.02
CA THR A 117 1.25 4.46 7.22
C THR A 117 -0.22 4.04 7.09
N GLY A 118 -0.61 2.99 7.80
CA GLY A 118 -1.88 2.31 7.60
C GLY A 118 -2.05 1.12 8.54
N GLN A 119 -2.49 -0.02 8.01
CA GLN A 119 -2.77 -1.22 8.81
C GLN A 119 -1.65 -2.25 8.67
N THR A 120 -1.26 -2.88 9.77
CA THR A 120 -0.30 -3.99 9.74
C THR A 120 -0.78 -5.16 10.56
N THR A 121 -0.65 -6.35 9.99
CA THR A 121 -0.79 -7.62 10.70
C THR A 121 0.51 -8.41 10.59
N SER A 122 1.06 -8.83 11.74
CA SER A 122 2.29 -9.63 11.80
C SER A 122 2.10 -10.88 12.67
N ILE A 123 2.80 -11.96 12.34
CA ILE A 123 2.87 -13.15 13.21
C ILE A 123 4.03 -13.02 14.19
N PHE A 124 5.24 -12.73 13.69
CA PHE A 124 6.44 -12.54 14.48
C PHE A 124 7.14 -11.23 14.11
N GLY A 125 7.58 -10.49 15.12
CA GLY A 125 8.43 -9.31 14.97
C GLY A 125 7.76 -8.01 15.37
N ASN A 126 8.34 -6.89 14.95
CA ASN A 126 7.92 -5.56 15.40
C ASN A 126 7.15 -4.82 14.29
N SER A 127 6.25 -3.93 14.66
CA SER A 127 5.53 -3.09 13.68
C SER A 127 5.37 -1.68 14.21
N THR A 128 5.62 -0.70 13.34
CA THR A 128 5.34 0.71 13.59
C THR A 128 4.29 1.17 12.60
N THR A 129 3.13 1.61 13.09
CA THR A 129 2.04 2.07 12.24
C THR A 129 1.41 3.36 12.70
N THR A 130 0.78 4.10 11.80
CA THR A 130 0.02 5.32 12.12
C THR A 130 -1.47 5.08 12.31
N GLN A 131 -1.97 3.85 12.07
CA GLN A 131 -3.38 3.54 12.21
C GLN A 131 -3.57 2.30 13.09
N GLN A 132 -3.48 1.11 12.51
CA GLN A 132 -3.79 -0.13 13.22
C GLN A 132 -2.61 -1.10 13.13
N GLY A 133 -2.28 -1.73 14.25
CA GLY A 133 -1.24 -2.76 14.34
C GLY A 133 -1.76 -4.00 15.04
N ALA A 134 -1.45 -5.19 14.53
CA ALA A 134 -1.72 -6.44 15.23
C ALA A 134 -0.53 -7.38 15.12
N SER A 135 -0.14 -7.99 16.25
CA SER A 135 0.96 -8.96 16.28
C SER A 135 0.64 -10.17 17.16
N ILE A 136 0.93 -11.38 16.69
CA ILE A 136 0.81 -12.56 17.55
C ILE A 136 2.00 -12.59 18.53
N PHE A 137 3.22 -12.46 18.03
CA PHE A 137 4.46 -12.51 18.81
C PHE A 137 5.38 -11.32 18.47
N GLY A 138 5.34 -10.26 19.27
CA GLY A 138 6.25 -9.12 19.15
C GLY A 138 5.60 -7.80 19.52
N ASN A 139 6.27 -6.69 19.19
CA ASN A 139 5.86 -5.37 19.68
C ASN A 139 5.21 -4.54 18.57
N SER A 140 4.17 -3.80 18.92
CA SER A 140 3.52 -2.87 18.00
C SER A 140 3.53 -1.46 18.59
N SER A 141 3.92 -0.49 17.79
CA SER A 141 3.87 0.93 18.10
C SER A 141 2.87 1.63 17.17
N THR A 142 1.80 2.21 17.71
CA THR A 142 0.72 2.80 16.91
C THR A 142 0.25 4.13 17.49
N THR A 143 -0.28 5.04 16.67
CA THR A 143 -0.96 6.24 17.18
C THR A 143 -2.44 5.99 17.52
N LYS A 144 -3.13 5.05 16.84
CA LYS A 144 -4.58 4.83 17.06
C LYS A 144 -4.95 3.54 17.78
N GLN A 145 -4.65 2.36 17.20
CA GLN A 145 -5.13 1.10 17.77
C GLN A 145 -4.11 -0.03 17.60
N THR A 146 -3.96 -0.86 18.63
CA THR A 146 -3.13 -2.06 18.54
C THR A 146 -3.70 -3.28 19.27
N ALA A 147 -3.46 -4.48 18.73
CA ALA A 147 -3.89 -5.77 19.29
C ALA A 147 -2.78 -6.83 19.21
N ASN A 148 -2.13 -7.12 20.33
CA ASN A 148 -1.03 -8.06 20.44
C ASN A 148 -1.39 -9.18 21.40
N ILE A 149 -1.07 -10.42 21.03
CA ILE A 149 -1.32 -11.58 21.89
C ILE A 149 -0.14 -11.79 22.85
N PHE A 150 1.08 -11.82 22.31
CA PHE A 150 2.31 -12.01 23.07
C PHE A 150 3.35 -10.93 22.70
N GLY A 151 3.36 -9.83 23.44
CA GLY A 151 4.37 -8.77 23.31
C GLY A 151 3.86 -7.41 23.79
N ASN A 152 4.67 -6.36 23.62
CA ASN A 152 4.37 -5.04 24.15
C ASN A 152 3.57 -4.18 23.18
N GLN A 153 2.77 -3.29 23.76
CA GLN A 153 1.99 -2.30 23.04
C GLN A 153 2.48 -0.90 23.41
N ILE A 154 2.76 -0.10 22.39
CA ILE A 154 3.17 1.29 22.56
C ILE A 154 2.16 2.16 21.82
N PHE A 155 1.47 3.02 22.55
CA PHE A 155 0.64 4.07 21.97
C PHE A 155 1.46 5.35 21.89
N GLN A 156 1.64 5.87 20.69
CA GLN A 156 2.27 7.16 20.45
C GLN A 156 1.21 8.24 20.64
N LYS A 157 1.34 9.06 21.69
CA LYS A 157 0.39 10.15 22.00
C LYS A 157 0.31 11.11 20.81
N GLU A 158 -0.90 11.36 20.31
CA GLU A 158 -1.18 12.54 19.49
C GLU A 158 -1.08 13.74 20.44
N GLU A 159 -0.26 14.75 20.12
CA GLU A 159 -0.23 16.00 20.90
C GLU A 159 -1.59 16.67 20.68
N ASP A 160 -2.54 16.44 21.60
CA ASP A 160 -3.87 17.07 21.60
C ASP A 160 -3.70 18.57 21.89
N ASP A 161 -3.93 19.40 20.88
CA ASP A 161 -4.12 20.84 21.00
C ASP A 161 -5.61 21.12 21.34
N GLU A 162 -5.83 21.84 22.45
CA GLU A 162 -7.01 22.68 22.80
C GLU A 162 -8.32 21.93 23.16
N ASP A 163 -9.29 22.43 23.94
CA ASP A 163 -9.52 23.47 24.96
C ASP A 163 -11.04 23.32 25.30
N ASP A 164 -11.53 23.94 26.37
CA ASP A 164 -12.94 24.26 26.65
C ASP A 164 -13.93 23.09 26.91
N ASP A 165 -14.90 23.15 27.80
CA ASP A 165 -15.30 24.13 28.81
C ASP A 165 -16.34 23.43 29.70
N GLU A 166 -16.24 23.75 31.00
CA GLU A 166 -17.29 23.92 32.01
C GLU A 166 -18.55 23.01 31.96
N GLU A 167 -18.67 22.25 33.04
CA GLU A 167 -19.84 21.50 33.49
C GLU A 167 -21.03 22.45 33.78
N ASP A 168 -22.23 22.08 33.34
CA ASP A 168 -23.46 22.55 33.97
C ASP A 168 -24.37 21.35 34.25
N GLU A 169 -24.40 20.98 35.52
CA GLU A 169 -25.20 19.91 36.12
C GLU A 169 -26.67 20.36 36.33
N ASP A 170 -27.53 19.34 36.25
CA ASP A 170 -28.79 19.16 36.96
C ASP A 170 -30.08 19.85 36.48
N GLN A 171 -30.95 19.03 35.89
CA GLN A 171 -32.40 19.11 36.11
C GLN A 171 -32.93 17.70 36.43
N ASP A 172 -33.12 17.44 37.71
CA ASP A 172 -34.18 16.54 38.19
C ASP A 172 -35.51 17.17 37.76
N ASP A 173 -36.37 16.45 37.05
CA ASP A 173 -37.81 16.67 37.18
C ASP A 173 -38.57 15.38 36.90
N GLU A 174 -39.41 15.05 37.89
CA GLU A 174 -40.23 13.86 38.00
C GLU A 174 -41.41 13.90 37.02
N GLU A 175 -41.60 12.73 36.40
CA GLU A 175 -42.86 12.11 35.95
C GLU A 175 -43.98 12.99 35.34
N GLU A 176 -44.05 12.82 34.01
CA GLU A 176 -45.19 12.97 33.11
C GLU A 176 -46.55 12.58 33.74
N GLU A 177 -47.51 13.50 33.71
CA GLU A 177 -48.92 13.14 33.55
C GLU A 177 -49.44 13.74 32.25
N ASP A 178 -49.51 12.87 31.24
CA ASP A 178 -50.23 13.05 29.99
C ASP A 178 -51.68 13.48 30.26
N ASN A 179 -52.11 14.60 29.67
CA ASN A 179 -53.49 14.76 29.27
C ASN A 179 -53.56 15.40 27.89
N ASP A 180 -54.18 14.63 27.00
CA ASP A 180 -54.55 14.87 25.62
C ASP A 180 -55.23 16.22 25.37
N GLU A 181 -55.03 16.73 24.15
CA GLU A 181 -56.02 17.28 23.20
C GLU A 181 -55.27 18.25 22.26
N GLU A 182 -54.93 17.78 21.05
CA GLU A 182 -55.71 17.90 19.81
C GLU A 182 -55.48 19.23 19.08
N ASP A 183 -55.35 19.06 17.76
CA ASP A 183 -55.65 20.00 16.68
C ASP A 183 -54.63 21.03 16.15
N ASP A 184 -54.56 20.97 14.82
CA ASP A 184 -54.33 22.04 13.83
C ASP A 184 -52.90 22.32 13.32
N GLU A 185 -52.58 21.57 12.26
CA GLU A 185 -52.37 22.04 10.88
C GLU A 185 -51.38 23.19 10.54
N ASP A 186 -50.78 22.98 9.36
CA ASP A 186 -50.40 23.98 8.35
C ASP A 186 -48.98 24.59 8.26
N TYR A 187 -48.36 24.26 7.10
CA TYR A 187 -47.76 25.17 6.11
C TYR A 187 -46.23 25.35 5.96
N LEU A 188 -45.74 24.73 4.87
CA LEU A 188 -44.87 25.24 3.78
C LEU A 188 -43.50 25.87 4.13
N ASP A 189 -42.35 25.35 3.71
CA ASP A 189 -41.80 25.08 2.35
C ASP A 189 -41.19 26.32 1.64
N VAL A 190 -40.06 26.04 0.96
CA VAL A 190 -39.35 26.80 -0.10
C VAL A 190 -38.60 28.10 0.31
N LEU A 191 -37.30 28.34 0.06
CA LEU A 191 -36.55 28.29 -1.22
C LEU A 191 -35.03 28.19 -1.04
N ARG A 192 -34.46 27.15 -1.67
CA ARG A 192 -33.12 27.04 -2.29
C ARG A 192 -32.99 28.08 -3.41
N GLU A 193 -31.77 28.57 -3.72
CA GLU A 193 -31.19 28.59 -5.10
C GLU A 193 -29.81 29.31 -5.25
N ASN A 194 -28.79 28.52 -5.67
CA ASN A 194 -27.64 28.77 -6.59
C ASN A 194 -26.55 29.82 -6.24
N HIS A 195 -25.30 29.80 -6.74
CA HIS A 195 -24.47 29.04 -7.71
C HIS A 195 -23.03 29.59 -7.45
N GLU A 196 -21.96 28.79 -7.30
CA GLU A 196 -21.02 28.26 -8.33
C GLU A 196 -19.89 29.22 -8.82
N ASP A 197 -18.73 28.58 -9.00
CA ASP A 197 -17.59 28.87 -9.90
C ASP A 197 -16.49 29.86 -9.44
N ASP A 198 -15.19 29.64 -9.66
CA ASP A 198 -14.31 28.48 -9.90
C ASP A 198 -12.87 29.03 -10.16
N HIS A 199 -11.85 28.15 -10.11
CA HIS A 199 -10.50 28.25 -10.72
C HIS A 199 -9.45 29.24 -10.13
N ASP A 200 -8.12 29.02 -10.16
CA ASP A 200 -7.21 27.85 -10.19
C ASP A 200 -5.75 28.40 -10.15
N ASP A 201 -4.81 27.55 -9.72
CA ASP A 201 -3.43 27.38 -10.24
C ASP A 201 -2.16 28.18 -9.77
N ILE A 202 -1.26 27.40 -9.13
CA ILE A 202 0.11 26.97 -9.54
C ILE A 202 1.39 27.80 -9.21
N SER A 203 2.25 27.12 -8.41
CA SER A 203 3.73 26.95 -8.42
C SER A 203 4.73 28.11 -8.21
N ALA A 204 5.76 27.89 -7.38
CA ALA A 204 7.13 27.52 -7.81
C ALA A 204 8.15 27.59 -6.63
N ILE A 205 9.29 26.95 -6.84
CA ILE A 205 10.24 26.38 -5.86
C ILE A 205 11.45 27.33 -5.59
N GLN A 206 12.30 26.94 -4.62
CA GLN A 206 13.80 26.90 -4.71
C GLN A 206 14.60 27.95 -3.90
N TYR A 207 15.45 27.54 -2.93
CA TYR A 207 16.93 27.53 -3.04
C TYR A 207 17.69 27.12 -1.76
N GLU A 208 18.96 26.77 -1.97
CA GLU A 208 19.98 25.99 -1.24
C GLU A 208 20.67 26.56 0.03
N VAL A 209 21.10 25.63 0.90
CA VAL A 209 22.45 25.33 1.47
C VAL A 209 23.40 26.48 1.91
N ASN A 210 23.85 26.45 3.18
CA ASN A 210 25.28 26.44 3.62
C ASN A 210 25.41 26.48 5.16
N ILE A 211 25.99 25.46 5.84
CA ILE A 211 27.42 25.22 6.17
C ILE A 211 27.97 26.04 7.38
N ARG A 212 28.52 25.28 8.38
CA ARG A 212 29.60 25.61 9.38
C ARG A 212 29.25 26.56 10.54
N SER A 213 29.84 26.49 11.74
CA SER A 213 31.06 25.83 12.25
C SER A 213 30.98 25.65 13.78
N GLU A 214 31.80 24.73 14.29
CA GLU A 214 32.21 24.50 15.68
C GLU A 214 32.64 25.77 16.43
N THR A 215 32.43 25.79 17.75
CA THR A 215 33.55 25.90 18.72
C THR A 215 33.16 25.31 20.06
#